data_AF-A0A373MXK1-F1
#
_entry.id   AF-A0A373MXK1-F1
#
_cell.length_a   1.000
_cell.length_b   1.000
_cell.length_c   1.000
_cell.angle_alpha   90.00
_cell.angle_beta   90.00
_cell.angle_gamma   90.00
#
_symmetry.space_group_name_H-M   'P 1'
#
loop_
_entity.id
_entity.type
_entity.pdbx_description
1 polymer ?
#
loop_
_entity_poly.entity_id
_entity_poly.type
_entity_poly.pdbx_seq_one_letter_code
_entity_poly.pdbx_strand_id
1 'polypeptide(L)'
;MAMDKMLKKGLNRKRKLKIGYFVACLLGAKYKWNFLRKNKVFAYLGDNVLFQPNMLPNDPQYIKLHENVQVATGVTFFNHDVINTVFSKMHTAEKNVLATHIECIEVMENCFIGGNSTIVGG
;
A
#
# COMPACT_ATOMS: atom_id res chain seq x y z
N MET A 1 -23.61 -14.67 -7.55
CA MET A 1 -24.21 -13.82 -6.49
C MET A 1 -23.37 -13.73 -5.21
N ALA A 2 -22.82 -14.84 -4.68
CA ALA A 2 -21.96 -14.82 -3.49
C ALA A 2 -20.61 -14.12 -3.70
N MET A 3 -19.93 -14.40 -4.81
CA MET A 3 -18.62 -13.82 -5.15
C MET A 3 -18.65 -12.28 -5.29
N ASP A 4 -19.69 -11.74 -5.93
CA ASP A 4 -19.91 -10.30 -6.08
C ASP A 4 -20.15 -9.60 -4.71
N LYS A 5 -20.86 -10.26 -3.80
CA LYS A 5 -21.07 -9.78 -2.43
C LYS A 5 -19.76 -9.76 -1.62
N MET A 6 -18.89 -10.75 -1.81
CA MET A 6 -17.56 -10.81 -1.18
C MET A 6 -16.64 -9.69 -1.69
N LEU A 7 -16.60 -9.46 -3.01
CA LEU A 7 -15.83 -8.39 -3.63
C LEU A 7 -16.27 -7.00 -3.11
N LYS A 8 -17.59 -6.73 -3.10
CA LYS A 8 -18.15 -5.49 -2.56
C LYS A 8 -17.80 -5.29 -1.08
N LYS A 9 -17.84 -6.36 -0.27
CA LYS A 9 -17.45 -6.32 1.14
C LYS A 9 -15.96 -5.97 1.31
N GLY A 10 -15.08 -6.54 0.48
CA GLY A 10 -13.65 -6.23 0.45
C GLY A 10 -13.38 -4.78 0.07
N LEU A 11 -14.04 -4.28 -0.97
CA LEU A 11 -13.90 -2.90 -1.44
C LEU A 11 -14.34 -1.89 -0.36
N ASN A 12 -15.47 -2.15 0.29
CA ASN A 12 -15.96 -1.33 1.39
C ASN A 12 -15.00 -1.32 2.59
N ARG A 13 -14.33 -2.45 2.88
CA ARG A 13 -13.30 -2.51 3.93
C ARG A 13 -12.09 -1.64 3.57
N LYS A 14 -11.56 -1.74 2.34
CA LYS A 14 -10.43 -0.89 1.88
C LYS A 14 -10.80 0.59 1.96
N ARG A 15 -12.01 0.96 1.52
CA ARG A 15 -12.50 2.35 1.59
C ARG A 15 -12.59 2.87 3.02
N LYS A 16 -13.14 2.07 3.94
CA LYS A 16 -13.20 2.41 5.38
C LYS A 16 -11.80 2.60 5.97
N LEU A 17 -10.84 1.76 5.59
CA LEU A 17 -9.46 1.87 6.06
C LEU A 17 -8.82 3.19 5.60
N LYS A 18 -8.96 3.54 4.31
CA LYS A 18 -8.43 4.79 3.75
C LYS A 18 -9.07 6.03 4.40
N ILE A 19 -10.39 6.03 4.58
CA ILE A 19 -11.10 7.13 5.25
C ILE A 19 -10.66 7.25 6.71
N GLY A 20 -10.62 6.14 7.45
CA GLY A 20 -10.20 6.13 8.85
C GLY A 20 -8.77 6.62 9.04
N TYR A 21 -7.87 6.25 8.13
CA TYR A 21 -6.50 6.76 8.13
C TYR A 21 -6.43 8.25 7.86
N PHE A 22 -7.18 8.75 6.87
CA PHE A 22 -7.23 10.16 6.56
C PHE A 22 -7.71 10.98 7.76
N VAL A 23 -8.77 10.53 8.43
CA VAL A 23 -9.24 11.14 9.69
C VAL A 23 -8.16 11.08 10.78
N ALA A 24 -7.46 9.95 10.93
CA ALA A 24 -6.39 9.83 11.91
C ALA A 24 -5.21 10.79 11.63
N CYS A 25 -4.92 11.09 10.35
CA CYS A 25 -3.91 12.08 9.97
C CYS A 25 -4.32 13.49 10.40
N LEU A 26 -5.60 13.86 10.25
CA LEU A 26 -6.13 15.16 10.66
C LEU A 26 -6.10 15.35 12.19
N LEU A 27 -6.28 14.27 12.96
CA LEU A 27 -6.22 14.29 14.42
C LEU A 27 -4.77 14.35 14.97
N GLY A 28 -3.76 14.25 14.10
CA GLY A 28 -2.35 14.40 14.43
C GLY A 28 -1.56 13.08 14.53
N ALA A 29 -0.25 13.21 14.74
CA ALA A 29 0.71 12.11 14.62
C ALA A 29 0.40 10.92 15.54
N LYS A 30 -0.01 11.16 16.80
CA LYS A 30 -0.35 10.10 17.76
C LYS A 30 -1.50 9.21 17.26
N TYR A 31 -2.55 9.82 16.71
CA TYR A 31 -3.70 9.07 16.19
C TYR A 31 -3.36 8.31 14.92
N LYS A 32 -2.56 8.93 14.04
CA LYS A 32 -1.99 8.27 12.85
C LYS A 32 -1.23 7.00 13.23
N TRP A 33 -0.32 7.07 14.20
CA TRP A 33 0.46 5.91 14.66
C TRP A 33 -0.39 4.82 15.27
N ASN A 34 -1.29 5.19 16.17
CA ASN A 34 -2.22 4.25 16.79
C ASN A 34 -3.10 3.56 15.73
N PHE A 35 -3.54 4.30 14.70
CA PHE A 35 -4.32 3.75 13.61
C PHE A 35 -3.52 2.72 12.81
N LEU A 36 -2.29 3.05 12.40
CA LEU A 36 -1.43 2.17 11.60
C LEU A 36 -1.15 0.85 12.33
N ARG A 37 -0.77 0.91 13.61
CA ARG A 37 -0.47 -0.26 14.45
C ARG A 37 -1.73 -1.08 14.74
N LYS A 38 -2.81 -0.44 15.23
CA LYS A 38 -4.06 -1.13 15.61
C LYS A 38 -4.71 -1.87 14.45
N ASN A 39 -4.70 -1.27 13.25
CA ASN A 39 -5.35 -1.86 12.08
C ASN A 39 -4.44 -2.79 11.28
N LYS A 40 -3.17 -3.00 11.71
CA LYS A 40 -2.17 -3.80 11.00
C LYS A 40 -2.12 -3.45 9.50
N VAL A 41 -1.98 -2.15 9.23
CA VAL A 41 -2.10 -1.59 7.88
C VAL A 41 -0.99 -2.13 6.96
N PHE A 42 0.23 -2.19 7.50
CA PHE A 42 1.40 -2.73 6.81
C PHE A 42 1.61 -4.21 7.15
N ALA A 43 2.28 -4.95 6.25
CA ALA A 43 2.67 -6.34 6.52
C ALA A 43 3.58 -6.44 7.75
N TYR A 44 4.50 -5.48 7.85
CA TYR A 44 5.37 -5.29 9.01
C TYR A 44 5.61 -3.79 9.22
N LEU A 45 5.60 -3.38 10.48
CA LEU A 45 5.88 -2.01 10.91
C LEU A 45 6.73 -2.09 12.17
N GLY A 46 8.02 -1.82 12.01
CA GLY A 46 8.98 -1.77 13.11
C GLY A 46 8.76 -0.59 14.05
N ASP A 47 9.59 -0.54 15.08
CA ASP A 47 9.72 0.61 15.97
C ASP A 47 10.58 1.72 15.36
N ASN A 48 10.43 2.92 15.92
CA ASN A 48 11.05 4.15 15.44
C ASN A 48 10.83 4.46 13.95
N VAL A 49 9.73 3.99 13.35
CA VAL A 49 9.36 4.34 11.98
C VAL A 49 8.67 5.69 11.95
N LEU A 50 9.00 6.53 10.97
CA LEU A 50 8.21 7.71 10.60
C LEU A 50 7.53 7.48 9.24
N PHE A 51 6.22 7.67 9.18
CA PHE A 51 5.47 7.60 7.92
C PHE A 51 4.71 8.91 7.73
N GLN A 52 5.30 9.84 6.98
CA GLN A 52 4.69 11.14 6.72
C GLN A 52 3.57 11.16 5.67
N PRO A 53 3.52 10.31 4.63
CA PRO A 53 2.45 10.39 3.62
C PRO A 53 1.06 10.39 4.25
N ASN A 54 0.17 11.26 3.78
CA ASN A 54 -1.21 11.38 4.28
C ASN A 54 -2.21 10.50 3.54
N MET A 55 -1.74 9.84 2.47
CA MET A 55 -2.49 8.85 1.73
C MET A 55 -1.90 7.47 2.00
N LEU A 56 -2.76 6.49 2.30
CA LEU A 56 -2.31 5.11 2.34
C LEU A 56 -1.98 4.62 0.92
N PRO A 57 -0.92 3.81 0.78
CA PRO A 57 -0.69 3.01 -0.42
C PRO A 57 -1.93 2.20 -0.82
N ASN A 58 -1.99 1.77 -2.07
CA ASN A 58 -3.13 0.97 -2.55
C ASN A 58 -3.18 -0.42 -1.91
N ASP A 59 -2.01 -1.03 -1.71
CA ASP A 59 -1.88 -2.36 -1.11
C ASP A 59 -0.83 -2.36 0.01
N PRO A 60 -1.09 -1.63 1.11
CA PRO A 60 -0.14 -1.49 2.20
C PRO A 60 0.13 -2.83 2.90
N GLN A 61 -0.76 -3.83 2.75
CA GLN A 61 -0.54 -5.19 3.23
C GLN A 61 0.62 -5.93 2.55
N TYR A 62 1.24 -5.35 1.51
CA TYR A 62 2.45 -5.85 0.85
C TYR A 62 3.65 -4.91 1.07
N ILE A 63 3.64 -4.11 2.13
CA ILE A 63 4.76 -3.23 2.47
C ILE A 63 5.26 -3.60 3.86
N LYS A 64 6.57 -3.77 3.98
CA LYS A 64 7.28 -3.96 5.25
C LYS A 64 8.22 -2.78 5.46
N LEU A 65 8.05 -2.10 6.58
CA LEU A 65 8.96 -1.06 7.05
C LEU A 65 9.62 -1.58 8.31
N HIS A 66 10.93 -1.82 8.25
CA HIS A 66 11.73 -2.31 9.37
C HIS A 66 12.06 -1.19 10.37
N GLU A 67 12.90 -1.50 11.36
CA GLU A 67 13.27 -0.59 12.45
C GLU A 67 13.96 0.69 11.95
N ASN A 68 13.65 1.83 12.57
CA ASN A 68 14.29 3.12 12.28
C ASN A 68 14.18 3.55 10.80
N VAL A 69 13.03 3.32 10.18
CA VAL A 69 12.76 3.76 8.79
C VAL A 69 12.03 5.12 8.78
N GLN A 70 12.54 6.07 8.01
CA GLN A 70 12.01 7.43 7.93
C GLN A 70 11.46 7.71 6.52
N VAL A 71 10.14 7.80 6.38
CA VAL A 71 9.46 8.04 5.10
C VAL A 71 8.93 9.47 5.05
N ALA A 72 9.52 10.29 4.17
CA ALA A 72 9.16 11.69 3.99
C ALA A 72 7.80 11.89 3.28
N THR A 73 7.34 13.13 3.26
CA THR A 73 6.08 13.52 2.60
C THR A 73 6.10 13.23 1.10
N GLY A 74 4.94 12.94 0.53
CA GLY A 74 4.76 12.70 -0.91
C GLY A 74 5.32 11.36 -1.42
N VAL A 75 5.97 10.55 -0.58
CA VAL A 75 6.43 9.22 -0.98
C VAL A 75 5.23 8.33 -1.35
N THR A 76 5.34 7.65 -2.48
CA THR A 76 4.31 6.75 -3.01
C THR A 76 4.86 5.34 -3.19
N PHE A 77 4.04 4.33 -2.87
CA PHE A 77 4.38 2.92 -2.99
C PHE A 77 3.44 2.22 -3.98
N PHE A 78 4.00 1.51 -4.95
CA PHE A 78 3.27 0.72 -5.94
C PHE A 78 3.72 -0.74 -5.89
N ASN A 79 2.91 -1.59 -5.28
CA ASN A 79 3.19 -3.02 -5.09
C ASN A 79 2.83 -3.91 -6.29
N HIS A 80 2.00 -3.38 -7.19
CA HIS A 80 1.54 -4.10 -8.37
C HIS A 80 1.60 -3.19 -9.59
N ASP A 81 1.91 -3.76 -10.74
CA ASP A 81 1.76 -3.09 -12.03
C ASP A 81 0.42 -3.45 -12.69
N VAL A 82 0.08 -2.74 -13.76
CA VAL A 82 -1.05 -3.05 -14.64
C VAL A 82 -0.60 -3.33 -16.06
N ILE A 83 0.69 -3.64 -16.26
CA ILE A 83 1.28 -3.83 -17.59
C ILE A 83 0.66 -5.04 -18.29
N ASN A 84 0.24 -6.03 -17.49
CA ASN A 84 -0.50 -7.19 -17.96
C ASN A 84 -1.78 -6.79 -18.71
N THR A 85 -2.47 -5.71 -18.31
CA THR A 85 -3.68 -5.23 -18.98
C THR A 85 -3.39 -4.61 -20.34
N VAL A 86 -2.19 -4.04 -20.52
CA VAL A 86 -1.72 -3.49 -21.80
C VAL A 86 -1.39 -4.64 -22.75
N PHE A 87 -0.53 -5.56 -22.32
CA PHE A 87 -0.11 -6.70 -23.14
C PHE A 87 -1.26 -7.65 -23.48
N SER A 88 -2.19 -7.89 -22.55
CA SER A 88 -3.37 -8.74 -22.81
C SER A 88 -4.27 -8.16 -23.91
N LYS A 89 -4.23 -6.84 -24.16
CA LYS A 89 -4.95 -6.20 -25.27
C LYS A 89 -4.16 -6.20 -26.57
N MET A 90 -2.83 -6.27 -26.51
CA MET A 90 -1.96 -6.37 -27.70
C MET A 90 -1.97 -7.79 -28.29
N HIS A 91 -2.04 -8.81 -27.45
CA HIS A 91 -2.09 -10.21 -27.87
C HIS A 91 -3.53 -10.70 -28.00
N THR A 92 -4.21 -10.31 -29.08
CA THR A 92 -5.62 -10.65 -29.36
C THR A 92 -5.85 -12.13 -29.71
N ALA A 93 -4.79 -12.89 -29.99
CA ALA A 93 -4.88 -14.23 -30.57
C ALA A 93 -4.72 -15.39 -29.57
N GLU A 94 -4.18 -15.16 -28.37
CA GLU A 94 -3.99 -16.21 -27.37
C GLU A 94 -4.65 -15.82 -26.06
N LYS A 95 -5.57 -16.66 -25.58
CA LYS A 95 -6.35 -16.52 -24.32
C LYS A 95 -5.52 -16.56 -23.04
N ASN A 96 -4.24 -16.21 -23.08
CA ASN A 96 -3.37 -16.20 -21.92
C ASN A 96 -3.47 -14.82 -21.26
N VAL A 97 -4.47 -14.67 -20.37
CA VAL A 97 -4.55 -13.52 -19.48
C VAL A 97 -3.27 -13.48 -18.66
N LEU A 98 -2.43 -12.48 -18.91
CA LEU A 98 -1.21 -12.28 -18.15
C LEU A 98 -1.60 -11.95 -16.71
N ALA A 99 -1.05 -12.69 -15.74
CA ALA A 99 -1.33 -12.46 -14.33
C ALA A 99 -0.78 -11.08 -13.90
N THR A 100 -1.47 -10.43 -12.96
CA THR A 100 -0.95 -9.21 -12.33
C THR A 100 0.23 -9.60 -11.45
N HIS A 101 1.37 -8.96 -11.67
CA HIS A 101 2.52 -9.09 -10.79
C HIS A 101 2.28 -8.30 -9.51
N ILE A 102 2.45 -8.93 -8.36
CA ILE A 102 2.31 -8.30 -7.05
C ILE A 102 3.49 -8.71 -6.19
N GLU A 103 4.23 -7.72 -5.70
CA GLU A 103 5.40 -7.95 -4.86
C GLU A 103 5.39 -7.16 -3.56
N CYS A 104 6.13 -7.72 -2.59
CA CYS A 104 6.33 -7.07 -1.32
C CYS A 104 7.43 -6.00 -1.46
N ILE A 105 7.12 -4.76 -1.13
CA ILE A 105 8.15 -3.74 -0.94
C ILE A 105 8.67 -3.88 0.48
N GLU A 106 9.94 -4.20 0.63
CA GLU A 106 10.59 -4.41 1.92
C GLU A 106 11.71 -3.38 2.12
N VAL A 107 11.48 -2.42 3.02
CA VAL A 107 12.44 -1.37 3.37
C VAL A 107 13.15 -1.77 4.66
N MET A 108 14.43 -2.07 4.53
CA MET A 108 15.29 -2.52 5.62
C MET A 108 15.56 -1.44 6.66
N GLU A 109 16.19 -1.83 7.77
CA GLU A 109 16.46 -0.96 8.90
C GLU A 109 17.33 0.26 8.53
N ASN A 110 17.22 1.34 9.32
CA ASN A 110 18.06 2.54 9.20
C ASN A 110 18.00 3.24 7.83
N CYS A 111 16.85 3.16 7.16
CA CYS A 111 16.65 3.77 5.85
C CYS A 111 15.88 5.10 5.95
N PHE A 112 16.27 6.08 5.13
CA PHE A 112 15.50 7.29 4.86
C PHE A 112 15.02 7.29 3.41
N ILE A 113 13.73 7.54 3.18
CA ILE A 113 13.13 7.71 1.86
C ILE A 113 12.80 9.18 1.66
N GLY A 114 13.49 9.80 0.71
CA GLY A 114 13.35 11.21 0.36
C GLY A 114 11.95 11.56 -0.15
N GLY A 115 11.54 12.81 0.06
CA GLY A 115 10.19 13.27 -0.29
C GLY A 115 9.90 13.14 -1.79
N ASN A 116 8.64 12.88 -2.13
CA ASN A 116 8.15 12.65 -3.49
C ASN A 116 8.78 11.46 -4.25
N SER A 117 9.54 10.60 -3.57
CA SER A 117 10.06 9.37 -4.18
C SER A 117 8.92 8.41 -4.52
N THR A 118 9.08 7.67 -5.61
CA THR A 118 8.19 6.57 -5.97
C THR A 118 8.94 5.26 -5.79
N ILE A 119 8.43 4.38 -4.93
CA ILE A 119 8.97 3.06 -4.68
C ILE A 119 8.07 2.03 -5.35
N VAL A 120 8.63 1.26 -6.26
CA VAL A 120 7.93 0.20 -6.99
C VAL A 120 8.40 -1.16 -6.48
N GLY A 121 7.47 -2.11 -6.35
CA GLY A 121 7.82 -3.52 -6.22
C GLY A 121 8.33 -4.01 -7.57
N GLY A 122 9.45 -4.71 -7.58
CA GLY A 122 10.07 -5.24 -8.80
C GLY A 122 10.35 -6.72 -8.64
#